data_AF-A0A1U7Y200-F1
#
_entry.id   AF-A0A1U7Y200-F1
#
_cell.length_a   1.000
_cell.length_b   1.000
_cell.length_c   1.000
_cell.angle_alpha   90.00
_cell.angle_beta   90.00
_cell.angle_gamma   90.00
#
_symmetry.space_group_name_H-M   'P 1'
#
loop_
_entity.id
_entity.type
_entity.pdbx_description
1 polymer ?
#
loop_
_entity_poly.entity_id
_entity_poly.type
_entity_poly.pdbx_seq_one_letter_code
_entity_poly.pdbx_strand_id
1 'polypeptide(L)'
;MKLKTKDHKFKLMLTYKSTIEEIHDPHFNMCIFKFKTYEQLSNPQEFDNTELFDVIGEIVSYEDVQSIKQDDSIRMFMNIEIQDYVSNNISATLWGDFVEQIKPHLNGSNDKPVVIVMQLIRAHRYRKQYSERNTWHASKLWINSNLPQVVDFCSRMVFVRGESSQGITQISSHKTHPIADELASGSIEVKTIEDLSDCKHASTYFLILLIFN
;
A
#
# COMPACT_ATOMS: atom_id res chain seq x y z
N MET A 1 15.40 8.86 -4.64
CA MET A 1 14.66 9.13 -3.38
C MET A 1 15.22 8.23 -2.29
N LYS A 2 15.77 8.77 -1.20
CA LYS A 2 16.21 7.98 -0.04
C LYS A 2 15.00 7.68 0.84
N LEU A 3 14.66 6.40 1.01
CA LEU A 3 13.62 5.97 1.93
C LEU A 3 14.12 6.14 3.37
N LYS A 4 13.36 6.82 4.23
CA LYS A 4 13.63 6.87 5.67
C LYS A 4 12.99 5.65 6.31
N THR A 5 13.79 4.65 6.65
CA THR A 5 13.30 3.40 7.25
C THR A 5 13.28 3.43 8.77
N LYS A 6 14.02 4.34 9.44
CA LYS A 6 14.08 4.42 10.91
C LYS A 6 14.37 5.84 11.44
N ASP A 7 13.83 6.13 12.61
CA ASP A 7 14.10 7.35 13.42
C ASP A 7 15.46 7.30 14.15
N HIS A 8 16.21 6.20 13.99
CA HIS A 8 17.44 5.97 14.72
C HIS A 8 18.66 6.51 13.95
N LYS A 9 19.53 7.25 14.64
CA LYS A 9 20.70 7.93 14.05
C LYS A 9 21.77 6.97 13.50
N PHE A 10 21.76 5.72 13.96
CA PHE A 10 22.79 4.73 13.64
C PHE A 10 22.22 3.56 12.81
N LYS A 11 23.05 3.05 11.89
CA LYS A 11 22.79 1.86 11.08
C LYS A 11 23.79 0.76 11.44
N LEU A 12 23.31 -0.46 11.62
CA LEU A 12 24.17 -1.64 11.76
C LEU A 12 24.55 -2.16 10.38
N MET A 13 25.82 -2.50 10.19
CA MET A 13 26.33 -3.15 8.98
C MET A 13 27.07 -4.42 9.39
N LEU A 14 26.63 -5.55 8.86
CA LEU A 14 27.31 -6.82 9.07
C LEU A 14 28.53 -6.90 8.17
N THR A 15 29.60 -7.52 8.68
CA THR A 15 30.86 -7.72 7.96
C THR A 15 31.17 -9.20 7.90
N TYR A 16 32.22 -9.59 7.18
CA TYR A 16 32.69 -10.98 7.15
C TYR A 16 33.13 -11.53 8.53
N LYS A 17 33.32 -10.65 9.53
CA LYS A 17 33.64 -11.04 10.91
C LYS A 17 32.40 -11.13 11.82
N SER A 18 31.23 -10.73 11.33
CA SER A 18 30.00 -10.78 12.12
C SER A 18 29.54 -12.22 12.26
N THR A 19 29.24 -12.64 13.48
CA THR A 19 28.56 -13.90 13.76
C THR A 19 27.07 -13.65 13.91
N ILE A 20 26.26 -14.58 13.40
CA ILE A 20 24.81 -14.55 13.51
C ILE A 20 24.41 -15.88 14.12
N GLU A 21 23.75 -15.82 15.27
CA GLU A 21 23.21 -16.99 15.96
C GLU A 21 21.70 -16.78 16.13
N GLU A 22 20.91 -17.79 15.78
CA GLU A 22 19.48 -17.78 16.02
C GLU A 22 19.21 -18.07 17.51
N ILE A 23 18.37 -17.24 18.12
CA ILE A 23 18.00 -17.37 19.53
C ILE A 23 16.48 -17.47 19.61
N HIS A 24 16.00 -18.49 20.32
CA HIS A 24 14.60 -18.61 20.71
C HIS A 24 14.44 -18.13 22.15
N ASP A 25 14.08 -16.85 22.31
CA ASP A 25 13.69 -16.30 23.59
C ASP A 25 12.18 -16.02 23.60
N PRO A 26 11.37 -16.79 24.36
CA PRO A 26 9.93 -16.57 24.44
C PRO A 26 9.55 -15.24 25.11
N HIS A 27 10.48 -14.59 25.82
CA HIS A 27 10.27 -13.27 26.43
C HIS A 27 10.65 -12.12 25.49
N PHE A 28 11.25 -12.42 24.33
CA PHE A 28 11.59 -11.38 23.37
C PHE A 28 10.30 -10.82 22.76
N ASN A 29 9.99 -9.57 23.09
CA ASN A 29 8.79 -8.91 22.60
C ASN A 29 8.93 -8.58 21.11
N MET A 30 8.25 -9.34 20.24
CA MET A 30 8.19 -9.10 18.79
C MET A 30 7.23 -7.94 18.41
N CYS A 31 7.29 -6.83 19.16
CA CYS A 31 6.60 -5.59 18.82
C CYS A 31 7.36 -4.80 17.73
N ILE A 32 7.39 -5.34 16.51
CA ILE A 32 8.19 -4.80 15.39
C ILE A 32 7.45 -3.83 14.47
N PHE A 33 6.16 -3.58 14.73
CA PHE A 33 5.30 -2.76 13.87
C PHE A 33 5.07 -1.35 14.42
N LYS A 34 5.05 -0.37 13.51
CA LYS A 34 4.65 1.01 13.74
C LYS A 34 3.36 1.29 12.95
N PHE A 35 2.24 0.86 13.51
CA PHE A 35 0.94 1.03 12.85
C PHE A 35 0.50 2.49 12.82
N LYS A 36 0.05 2.95 11.64
CA LYS A 36 -0.79 4.15 11.53
C LYS A 36 -2.26 3.76 11.59
N THR A 37 -3.05 4.62 12.22
CA THR A 37 -4.51 4.47 12.28
C THR A 37 -5.14 4.88 10.95
N TYR A 38 -6.32 4.35 10.66
CA TYR A 38 -7.03 4.64 9.41
C TYR A 38 -7.52 6.10 9.37
N GLU A 39 -7.86 6.66 10.53
CA GLU A 39 -8.17 8.09 10.68
C GLU A 39 -7.00 8.98 10.24
N GLN A 40 -5.77 8.66 10.69
CA GLN A 40 -4.58 9.38 10.24
C GLN A 40 -4.44 9.27 8.72
N LEU A 41 -4.67 8.09 8.14
CA LEU A 41 -4.55 7.85 6.70
C LEU A 41 -5.62 8.55 5.87
N SER A 42 -6.71 9.02 6.47
CA SER A 42 -7.84 9.65 5.78
C SER A 42 -7.58 11.11 5.39
N ASN A 43 -6.59 11.79 5.98
CA ASN A 43 -6.19 13.17 5.63
C ASN A 43 -4.74 13.25 5.11
N PRO A 44 -4.51 12.99 3.82
CA PRO A 44 -3.17 12.63 3.39
C PRO A 44 -2.39 13.80 2.80
N GLN A 45 -2.95 15.02 2.88
CA GLN A 45 -2.22 16.27 2.61
C GLN A 45 -1.15 16.55 3.67
N GLU A 46 -1.22 15.89 4.83
CA GLU A 46 -0.25 16.02 5.91
C GLU A 46 0.91 14.99 5.82
N PHE A 47 0.90 14.08 4.85
CA PHE A 47 1.93 13.04 4.78
C PHE A 47 3.18 13.46 4.02
N ASP A 48 4.32 13.26 4.68
CA ASP A 48 5.60 13.13 4.01
C ASP A 48 5.59 11.83 3.18
N ASN A 49 5.53 11.96 1.84
CA ASN A 49 5.56 10.84 0.89
C ASN A 49 6.84 9.97 0.99
N THR A 50 7.83 10.36 1.81
CA THR A 50 9.05 9.60 2.10
C THR A 50 8.98 8.76 3.37
N GLU A 51 7.96 8.98 4.21
CA GLU A 51 7.76 8.23 5.45
C GLU A 51 7.21 6.84 5.16
N LEU A 52 7.78 5.84 5.82
CA LEU A 52 7.30 4.46 5.78
C LEU A 52 6.54 4.15 7.07
N PHE A 53 5.41 3.49 6.94
CA PHE A 53 4.55 3.10 8.05
C PHE A 53 4.02 1.68 7.86
N ASP A 54 3.39 1.15 8.90
CA ASP A 54 2.75 -0.16 8.86
C ASP A 54 1.22 0.01 8.95
N VAL A 55 0.48 -0.90 8.33
CA VAL A 55 -0.98 -1.01 8.48
C VAL A 55 -1.37 -2.45 8.73
N ILE A 56 -2.46 -2.64 9.46
CA ILE A 56 -3.09 -3.92 9.71
C ILE A 56 -4.57 -3.83 9.32
N GLY A 57 -5.11 -4.88 8.73
CA GLY A 57 -6.52 -4.93 8.37
C GLY A 57 -6.96 -6.29 7.84
N GLU A 58 -8.26 -6.52 7.89
CA GLU A 58 -8.95 -7.61 7.21
C GLU A 58 -9.18 -7.21 5.75
N ILE A 59 -8.86 -8.07 4.78
CA ILE A 59 -9.23 -7.85 3.39
C ILE A 59 -10.73 -8.07 3.23
N VAL A 60 -11.46 -7.06 2.77
CA VAL A 60 -12.91 -7.12 2.56
C VAL A 60 -13.30 -7.13 1.08
N SER A 61 -12.46 -6.55 0.21
CA SER A 61 -12.65 -6.63 -1.23
C SER A 61 -11.33 -6.63 -2.02
N TYR A 62 -11.37 -7.13 -3.25
CA TYR A 62 -10.23 -7.08 -4.16
C TYR A 62 -10.65 -7.02 -5.63
N GLU A 63 -9.80 -6.42 -6.46
CA GLU A 63 -9.94 -6.39 -7.92
C GLU A 63 -9.13 -7.50 -8.61
N ASP A 64 -9.48 -7.77 -9.87
CA ASP A 64 -8.69 -8.63 -10.73
C ASP A 64 -7.23 -8.15 -10.86
N VAL A 65 -6.33 -9.09 -11.06
CA VAL A 65 -4.92 -8.79 -11.26
C VAL A 65 -4.71 -8.15 -12.61
N GLN A 66 -4.10 -6.97 -12.58
CA GLN A 66 -3.79 -6.17 -13.75
C GLN A 66 -2.29 -6.20 -14.02
N SER A 67 -1.90 -5.87 -15.25
CA SER A 67 -0.50 -5.72 -15.63
C SER A 67 -0.28 -4.39 -16.33
N ILE A 68 0.85 -3.74 -16.02
CA ILE A 68 1.36 -2.60 -16.76
C ILE A 68 2.65 -3.00 -17.47
N LYS A 69 2.80 -2.57 -18.72
CA LYS A 69 4.08 -2.61 -19.41
C LYS A 69 4.80 -1.29 -19.14
N GLN A 70 5.94 -1.36 -18.46
CA GLN A 70 6.84 -0.23 -18.26
C GLN A 70 8.20 -0.62 -18.82
N ASP A 71 8.62 0.07 -19.87
CA ASP A 71 9.77 -0.28 -20.71
C ASP A 71 9.65 -1.71 -21.26
N ASP A 72 10.67 -2.55 -21.06
CA ASP A 72 10.66 -3.99 -21.40
C ASP A 72 10.20 -4.89 -20.24
N SER A 73 9.71 -4.31 -19.13
CA SER A 73 9.24 -5.07 -17.97
C SER A 73 7.72 -5.08 -17.85
N ILE A 74 7.13 -6.25 -17.60
CA ILE A 74 5.73 -6.40 -17.22
C ILE A 74 5.66 -6.40 -15.69
N ARG A 75 4.82 -5.53 -15.13
CA ARG A 75 4.59 -5.46 -13.68
C ARG A 75 3.14 -5.75 -13.37
N MET A 76 2.92 -6.72 -12.48
CA MET A 76 1.59 -7.07 -12.00
C MET A 76 1.22 -6.24 -10.77
N PHE A 77 -0.05 -5.89 -10.68
CA PHE A 77 -0.63 -5.26 -9.51
C PHE A 77 -2.08 -5.69 -9.31
N MET A 78 -2.59 -5.49 -8.10
CA MET A 78 -4.02 -5.60 -7.80
C MET A 78 -4.41 -4.60 -6.74
N ASN A 79 -5.65 -4.13 -6.78
CA ASN A 79 -6.21 -3.29 -5.74
C ASN A 79 -6.97 -4.15 -4.74
N ILE A 80 -6.82 -3.81 -3.46
CA ILE A 80 -7.56 -4.42 -2.36
C ILE A 80 -8.15 -3.33 -1.49
N GLU A 81 -9.22 -3.66 -0.78
CA GLU A 81 -9.72 -2.87 0.33
C GLU A 81 -9.47 -3.64 1.62
N ILE A 82 -8.83 -2.96 2.57
CA ILE A 82 -8.64 -3.48 3.91
C ILE A 82 -9.45 -2.67 4.91
N GLN A 83 -9.94 -3.36 5.92
CA GLN A 83 -10.80 -2.81 6.95
C GLN A 83 -10.12 -2.98 8.32
N ASP A 84 -10.19 -1.95 9.19
CA ASP A 84 -9.68 -2.03 10.57
C ASP A 84 -10.59 -2.90 11.46
N TYR A 85 -10.66 -2.73 12.79
CA TYR A 85 -11.60 -3.47 13.65
C TYR A 85 -12.87 -2.68 14.02
N VAL A 86 -12.95 -1.39 13.67
CA VAL A 86 -14.13 -0.51 13.88
C VAL A 86 -14.87 -0.17 12.58
N SER A 87 -14.45 -0.79 11.48
CA SER A 87 -15.09 -0.78 10.16
C SER A 87 -14.79 0.47 9.32
N ASN A 88 -13.61 1.05 9.54
CA ASN A 88 -13.03 1.99 8.57
C ASN A 88 -12.28 1.21 7.50
N ASN A 89 -12.37 1.67 6.26
CA ASN A 89 -11.73 1.05 5.10
C ASN A 89 -10.63 1.96 4.54
N ILE A 90 -9.57 1.34 4.01
CA ILE A 90 -8.59 2.00 3.13
C ILE A 90 -8.32 1.13 1.90
N SER A 91 -7.95 1.77 0.80
CA SER A 91 -7.63 1.10 -0.47
C SER A 91 -6.14 0.98 -0.67
N ALA A 92 -5.62 -0.24 -0.83
CA ALA A 92 -4.21 -0.49 -1.09
C ALA A 92 -3.98 -1.10 -2.48
N THR A 93 -2.85 -0.76 -3.11
CA THR A 93 -2.39 -1.43 -4.33
C THR A 93 -1.18 -2.30 -4.01
N LEU A 94 -1.33 -3.61 -4.22
CA LEU A 94 -0.27 -4.60 -4.10
C LEU A 94 0.48 -4.73 -5.43
N TRP A 95 1.81 -4.76 -5.39
CA TRP A 95 2.67 -4.90 -6.57
C TRP A 95 3.59 -6.11 -6.47
N GLY A 96 3.85 -6.73 -7.63
CA GLY A 96 4.85 -7.80 -7.77
C GLY A 96 4.58 -8.97 -6.83
N ASP A 97 5.59 -9.39 -6.07
CA ASP A 97 5.55 -10.54 -5.15
C ASP A 97 4.38 -10.49 -4.16
N PHE A 98 3.87 -9.31 -3.79
CA PHE A 98 2.71 -9.21 -2.89
C PHE A 98 1.44 -9.77 -3.54
N VAL A 99 1.30 -9.60 -4.85
CA VAL A 99 0.19 -10.18 -5.64
C VAL A 99 0.27 -11.71 -5.62
N GLU A 100 1.47 -12.25 -5.79
CA GLU A 100 1.70 -13.70 -5.77
C GLU A 100 1.46 -14.30 -4.39
N GLN A 101 1.89 -13.60 -3.33
CA GLN A 101 1.70 -14.01 -1.94
C GLN A 101 0.22 -14.03 -1.54
N ILE A 102 -0.59 -13.04 -1.94
CA ILE A 102 -1.96 -12.91 -1.46
C ILE A 102 -2.96 -13.77 -2.23
N LYS A 103 -2.74 -14.00 -3.54
CA LYS A 103 -3.66 -14.73 -4.43
C LYS A 103 -4.18 -16.06 -3.86
N PRO A 104 -3.34 -16.94 -3.29
CA PRO A 104 -3.80 -18.21 -2.73
C PRO A 104 -4.78 -18.05 -1.56
N HIS A 105 -4.75 -16.91 -0.87
CA HIS A 105 -5.62 -16.63 0.27
C HIS A 105 -6.95 -16.01 -0.13
N LEU A 106 -7.03 -15.38 -1.32
CA LEU A 106 -8.26 -14.76 -1.85
C LEU A 106 -9.14 -15.75 -2.60
N ASN A 107 -8.53 -16.70 -3.33
CA ASN A 107 -9.24 -17.61 -4.23
C ASN A 107 -9.86 -18.85 -3.56
N GLY A 108 -10.23 -18.77 -2.28
CA GLY A 108 -10.81 -19.88 -1.53
C GLY A 108 -12.11 -19.49 -0.84
N SER A 109 -13.11 -20.38 -0.86
CA SER A 109 -14.28 -20.33 0.01
C SER A 109 -13.89 -20.64 1.46
N ASN A 110 -12.94 -19.90 2.00
CA ASN A 110 -12.61 -19.96 3.40
C ASN A 110 -13.49 -18.93 4.08
N ASP A 111 -14.43 -19.37 4.91
CA ASP A 111 -15.19 -18.51 5.83
C ASP A 111 -14.29 -17.77 6.84
N LYS A 112 -12.97 -17.91 6.72
CA LYS A 112 -11.97 -17.32 7.61
C LYS A 112 -11.53 -15.96 7.08
N PRO A 113 -11.46 -14.94 7.95
CA PRO A 113 -10.96 -13.63 7.59
C PRO A 113 -9.50 -13.73 7.11
N VAL A 114 -9.15 -12.92 6.11
CA VAL A 114 -7.77 -12.75 5.65
C VAL A 114 -7.24 -11.46 6.26
N VAL A 115 -6.55 -11.57 7.39
CA VAL A 115 -5.92 -10.44 8.07
C VAL A 115 -4.49 -10.29 7.59
N ILE A 116 -4.14 -9.10 7.14
CA ILE A 116 -2.81 -8.77 6.66
C ILE A 116 -2.16 -7.67 7.49
N VAL A 117 -0.84 -7.72 7.58
CA VAL A 117 0.00 -6.57 7.92
C VAL A 117 0.84 -6.20 6.72
N MET A 118 0.73 -4.95 6.26
CA MET A 118 1.62 -4.39 5.27
C MET A 118 2.66 -3.52 5.99
N GLN A 119 3.90 -4.00 6.03
CA GLN A 119 4.99 -3.36 6.74
C GLN A 119 5.80 -2.46 5.80
N LEU A 120 6.30 -1.32 6.30
CA LEU A 120 7.15 -0.36 5.60
C LEU A 120 6.55 0.07 4.25
N ILE A 121 5.26 0.34 4.24
CA ILE A 121 4.53 0.84 3.08
C ILE A 121 4.55 2.36 3.04
N ARG A 122 4.14 2.93 1.91
CA ARG A 122 3.98 4.37 1.72
C ARG A 122 2.61 4.70 1.18
N ALA A 123 2.09 5.85 1.58
CA ALA A 123 0.97 6.47 0.89
C ALA A 123 1.42 6.90 -0.51
N HIS A 124 0.63 6.57 -1.52
CA HIS A 124 0.87 6.98 -2.89
C HIS A 124 -0.40 7.64 -3.44
N ARG A 125 -0.30 8.93 -3.75
CA ARG A 125 -1.38 9.67 -4.39
C ARG A 125 -1.35 9.45 -5.89
N TYR A 126 -2.42 8.91 -6.46
CA TYR A 126 -2.63 8.80 -7.90
C TYR A 126 -4.02 9.34 -8.27
N ARG A 127 -4.10 10.29 -9.21
CA ARG A 127 -5.36 10.88 -9.69
C ARG A 127 -6.33 11.36 -8.58
N LYS A 128 -5.80 12.04 -7.55
CA LYS A 128 -6.56 12.54 -6.37
C LYS A 128 -7.13 11.44 -5.45
N GLN A 129 -6.92 10.16 -5.75
CA GLN A 129 -7.16 9.04 -4.84
C GLN A 129 -5.86 8.65 -4.13
N TYR A 130 -5.98 8.30 -2.86
CA TYR A 130 -4.86 7.84 -2.06
C TYR A 130 -4.90 6.33 -1.99
N SER A 131 -3.76 5.71 -2.27
CA SER A 131 -3.59 4.27 -2.18
C SER A 131 -2.29 3.95 -1.47
N GLU A 132 -2.30 2.98 -0.56
CA GLU A 132 -1.09 2.45 0.03
C GLU A 132 -0.37 1.53 -0.96
N ARG A 133 0.96 1.68 -1.09
CA ARG A 133 1.76 0.82 -1.99
C ARG A 133 2.97 0.25 -1.27
N ASN A 134 3.28 -1.01 -1.58
CA ASN A 134 4.54 -1.60 -1.17
C ASN A 134 5.74 -0.96 -1.91
N THR A 135 6.86 -0.90 -1.20
CA THR A 135 8.16 -0.52 -1.73
C THR A 135 8.93 -1.78 -2.13
N TRP A 136 9.64 -1.73 -3.25
CA TRP A 136 10.17 -2.90 -3.95
C TRP A 136 11.16 -3.77 -3.16
N HIS A 137 11.78 -3.24 -2.09
CA HIS A 137 12.82 -3.97 -1.34
C HIS A 137 12.70 -3.90 0.18
N ALA A 138 11.85 -3.02 0.72
CA ALA A 138 11.75 -2.83 2.17
C ALA A 138 10.44 -3.35 2.74
N SER A 139 9.36 -3.36 1.95
CA SER A 139 8.05 -3.75 2.46
C SER A 139 7.94 -5.25 2.65
N LYS A 140 7.21 -5.65 3.69
CA LYS A 140 6.87 -7.05 3.96
C LYS A 140 5.37 -7.20 4.09
N LEU A 141 4.84 -8.30 3.58
CA LEU A 141 3.45 -8.70 3.75
C LEU A 141 3.40 -9.85 4.74
N TRP A 142 2.59 -9.72 5.78
CA TRP A 142 2.33 -10.78 6.75
C TRP A 142 0.87 -11.16 6.63
N ILE A 143 0.58 -12.43 6.34
CA ILE A 143 -0.78 -12.92 6.11
C ILE A 143 -1.12 -13.90 7.23
N ASN A 144 -2.21 -13.65 7.97
CA ASN A 144 -2.68 -14.48 9.07
C ASN A 144 -1.56 -14.94 10.02
N SER A 145 -0.64 -14.03 10.32
CA SER A 145 0.53 -14.33 11.15
C SER A 145 0.15 -14.48 12.62
N ASN A 146 0.82 -15.38 13.35
CA ASN A 146 0.63 -15.56 14.80
C ASN A 146 1.36 -14.51 15.65
N LEU A 147 1.72 -13.36 15.06
CA LEU A 147 2.36 -12.27 15.80
C LEU A 147 1.38 -11.67 16.82
N PRO A 148 1.85 -11.27 18.01
CA PRO A 148 0.98 -10.79 19.09
C PRO A 148 0.01 -9.68 18.65
N GLN A 149 0.47 -8.74 17.81
CA GLN A 149 -0.35 -7.63 17.33
C GLN A 149 -1.46 -8.08 16.36
N VAL A 150 -1.23 -9.16 15.60
CA VAL A 150 -2.25 -9.72 14.71
C VAL A 150 -3.30 -10.47 15.53
N VAL A 151 -2.87 -11.23 16.53
CA VAL A 151 -3.77 -11.93 17.47
C VAL A 151 -4.64 -10.93 18.26
N ASP A 152 -4.05 -9.83 18.74
CA ASP A 152 -4.78 -8.74 19.41
C ASP A 152 -5.81 -8.10 18.46
N PHE A 153 -5.41 -7.79 17.22
CA PHE A 153 -6.31 -7.25 16.20
C PHE A 153 -7.50 -8.18 15.94
N CYS A 154 -7.27 -9.47 15.71
CA CYS A 154 -8.33 -10.46 15.50
C CYS A 154 -9.28 -10.54 16.71
N SER A 155 -8.73 -10.50 17.93
CA SER A 155 -9.53 -10.54 19.16
C SER A 155 -10.44 -9.32 19.30
N ARG A 156 -9.94 -8.12 18.98
CA ARG A 156 -10.74 -6.89 18.96
C ARG A 156 -11.79 -6.90 17.86
N MET A 157 -11.44 -7.40 16.70
CA MET A 157 -12.36 -7.52 15.56
C MET A 157 -13.55 -8.41 15.93
N VAL A 158 -13.32 -9.59 16.51
CA VAL A 158 -14.39 -10.48 17.00
C VAL A 158 -15.21 -9.81 18.11
N PHE A 159 -14.57 -9.09 19.03
CA PHE A 159 -15.27 -8.39 20.10
C PHE A 159 -16.18 -7.25 19.60
N VAL A 160 -15.74 -6.48 18.61
CA VAL A 160 -16.46 -5.30 18.09
C VAL A 160 -17.50 -5.68 17.04
N ARG A 161 -17.17 -6.60 16.13
CA ARG A 161 -18.03 -6.99 15.00
C ARG A 161 -18.86 -8.25 15.25
N GLY A 162 -18.51 -9.03 16.26
CA GLY A 162 -19.02 -10.40 16.42
C GLY A 162 -18.30 -11.41 15.53
N GLU A 163 -18.77 -12.66 15.55
CA GLU A 163 -18.18 -13.78 14.78
C GLU A 163 -18.59 -13.79 13.30
N SER A 164 -19.39 -12.82 12.84
CA SER A 164 -19.80 -12.74 11.43
C SER A 164 -18.63 -12.28 10.57
N SER A 165 -17.93 -13.24 9.97
CA SER A 165 -16.97 -13.02 8.88
C SER A 165 -17.72 -12.43 7.68
N GLN A 166 -17.39 -11.19 7.29
CA GLN A 166 -17.87 -10.68 6.01
C GLN A 166 -17.06 -11.37 4.91
N GLY A 167 -17.73 -12.13 4.05
CA GLY A 167 -17.05 -12.80 2.94
C GLY A 167 -16.30 -11.80 2.06
N ILE A 168 -15.09 -12.16 1.64
CA ILE A 168 -14.27 -11.32 0.76
C ILE A 168 -14.98 -11.15 -0.58
N THR A 169 -15.20 -9.91 -1.00
CA THR A 169 -15.92 -9.60 -2.24
C THR A 169 -14.93 -9.32 -3.38
N GLN A 170 -14.98 -10.12 -4.44
CA GLN A 170 -14.29 -9.78 -5.69
C GLN A 170 -15.10 -8.73 -6.46
N ILE A 171 -14.48 -7.58 -6.73
CA ILE A 171 -15.08 -6.49 -7.49
C ILE A 171 -14.48 -6.44 -8.91
N SER A 172 -15.32 -6.25 -9.91
CA SER A 172 -14.87 -6.11 -11.31
C SER A 172 -14.16 -4.77 -11.47
N SER A 173 -12.93 -4.78 -12.02
CA SER A 173 -12.22 -3.54 -12.34
C SER A 173 -12.98 -2.82 -13.46
N HIS A 174 -13.64 -1.70 -13.16
CA HIS A 174 -14.11 -0.80 -14.22
C HIS A 174 -12.89 -0.32 -15.01
N LYS A 175 -12.90 -0.57 -16.33
CA LYS A 175 -11.81 -0.24 -17.25
C LYS A 175 -11.30 1.18 -16.99
N THR A 176 -9.98 1.31 -16.80
CA THR A 176 -9.28 2.58 -16.78
C THR A 176 -9.65 3.38 -18.03
N HIS A 177 -10.34 4.51 -17.86
CA HIS A 177 -10.62 5.40 -18.98
C HIS A 177 -9.29 5.86 -19.60
N PRO A 178 -9.13 5.77 -20.94
CA PRO A 178 -7.98 6.33 -21.64
C PRO A 178 -7.77 7.79 -21.24
N ILE A 179 -6.51 8.20 -21.09
CA ILE A 179 -6.13 9.61 -20.79
C ILE A 179 -6.76 10.59 -21.81
N ALA A 180 -7.06 10.12 -23.02
CA ALA A 180 -7.79 10.86 -24.05
C ALA A 180 -9.19 11.34 -23.60
N ASP A 181 -9.93 10.51 -22.86
CA ASP A 181 -11.27 10.85 -22.38
C ASP A 181 -11.20 11.89 -21.24
N GLU A 182 -10.16 11.83 -20.39
CA GLU A 182 -9.92 12.82 -19.35
C GLU A 182 -9.49 14.18 -19.93
N LEU A 183 -8.69 14.18 -21.00
CA LEU A 183 -8.29 15.39 -21.72
C LEU A 183 -9.50 16.04 -22.41
N ALA A 184 -10.42 15.24 -22.96
CA ALA A 184 -11.67 15.72 -23.55
C ALA A 184 -12.67 16.21 -22.50
N SER A 185 -12.63 15.67 -21.27
CA SER A 185 -13.54 16.06 -20.18
C SER A 185 -13.24 17.42 -19.55
N GLY A 186 -12.09 18.04 -19.85
CA GLY A 186 -11.66 19.30 -19.24
C GLY A 186 -11.26 19.20 -17.76
N SER A 187 -11.18 17.98 -17.21
CA SER A 187 -10.82 17.73 -15.80
C SER A 187 -9.32 17.93 -15.50
N ILE A 188 -8.51 18.13 -16.53
CA ILE A 188 -7.05 18.31 -16.46
C ILE A 188 -6.71 19.71 -16.94
N GLU A 189 -5.98 20.47 -16.11
CA GLU A 189 -5.42 21.76 -16.50
C GLU A 189 -4.21 21.54 -17.39
N VAL A 190 -4.35 21.86 -18.68
CA VAL A 190 -3.28 21.80 -19.68
C VAL A 190 -2.62 23.17 -19.74
N LYS A 191 -1.29 23.21 -19.56
CA LYS A 191 -0.51 24.44 -19.58
C LYS A 191 0.46 24.44 -20.74
N THR A 192 0.67 25.60 -21.35
CA THR A 192 1.74 25.83 -22.32
C THR A 192 3.09 26.03 -21.62
N ILE A 193 4.19 26.02 -22.38
CA ILE A 193 5.53 26.28 -21.81
C ILE A 193 5.60 27.68 -21.17
N GLU A 194 4.91 28.66 -21.76
CA GLU A 194 4.88 30.04 -21.26
C GLU A 194 4.21 30.10 -19.89
N ASP A 195 3.14 29.35 -19.67
CA ASP A 195 2.39 29.29 -18.41
C ASP A 195 3.20 28.69 -17.23
N LEU A 196 4.29 27.98 -17.51
CA LEU A 196 5.19 27.44 -16.48
C LEU A 196 6.08 28.50 -15.85
N SER A 197 6.36 29.59 -16.57
CA SER A 197 7.26 30.65 -16.09
C SER A 197 6.70 31.41 -14.89
N ASP A 198 5.36 31.43 -14.76
CA ASP A 198 4.64 32.08 -13.65
C ASP A 198 4.24 31.13 -12.51
N CYS A 199 4.55 29.83 -12.62
CA CYS A 199 4.17 28.82 -11.63
C CYS A 199 5.06 28.90 -10.37
N LYS A 200 4.59 29.59 -9.33
CA LYS A 200 5.29 29.76 -8.03
C LYS A 200 5.12 28.60 -7.03
N HIS A 201 4.34 27.58 -7.38
CA HIS A 201 4.03 26.44 -6.51
C HIS A 201 4.41 25.11 -7.16
N ALA A 202 5.00 24.20 -6.38
CA ALA A 202 5.33 22.86 -6.83
C ALA A 202 4.03 22.06 -7.10
N SER A 203 3.80 21.73 -8.37
CA SER A 203 2.66 20.93 -8.84
C SER A 203 3.02 20.15 -10.09
N THR A 204 2.22 19.13 -10.42
CA THR A 204 2.40 18.32 -11.63
C THR A 204 1.53 18.88 -12.73
N TYR A 205 2.14 19.25 -13.86
CA TYR A 205 1.46 19.78 -15.03
C TYR A 205 1.65 18.82 -16.21
N PHE A 206 0.64 18.70 -17.07
CA PHE A 206 0.75 17.99 -18.34
C PHE A 206 1.05 19.00 -19.44
N LEU A 207 2.11 18.72 -20.22
CA LEU A 207 2.55 19.55 -21.34
C LEU A 207 2.31 18.81 -22.65
N ILE A 208 1.72 19.51 -23.61
CA ILE A 208 1.63 19.05 -25.00
C ILE A 208 2.73 19.78 -25.76
N LEU A 209 3.68 19.02 -26.31
CA LEU A 209 4.83 19.56 -27.05
C LEU A 209 4.93 18.90 -28.41
N LEU A 210 5.22 19.71 -29.44
CA LEU A 210 5.69 19.23 -30.73
C LEU A 210 7.21 19.09 -30.66
N ILE A 211 7.70 17.85 -30.79
CA ILE A 211 9.14 17.58 -30.87
C ILE A 211 9.56 17.80 -32.32
N PHE A 212 10.35 18.84 -32.57
CA PHE A 212 11.01 19.04 -33.86
C PHE A 212 12.38 18.33 -33.82
N ASN A 213 12.63 17.44 -34.77
CA ASN A 213 13.92 16.80 -34.99
C ASN A 213 14.90 17.73 -35.72
#